data_AF-A0A3D8YGW5-F1
#
_entry.id   AF-A0A3D8YGW5-F1
#
_cell.length_a   1.000
_cell.length_b   1.000
_cell.length_c   1.000
_cell.angle_alpha   90.00
_cell.angle_beta   90.00
_cell.angle_gamma   90.00
#
_symmetry.space_group_name_H-M   'P 1'
#
loop_
_entity.id
_entity.type
_entity.pdbx_description
1 polymer ?
#
loop_
_entity_poly.entity_id
_entity_poly.type
_entity_poly.pdbx_seq_one_letter_code
_entity_poly.pdbx_strand_id
1 'polypeptide(L)'
;MKRIAIITGLIALLISVSVYAYTISNEPKVTYQTHVISGEVNSPKSIASKVMQEAESIKSQGYRLVDVSMTSIPFGQNDYRIVYVATFERVSP
;
A
#
# COMPACT_ATOMS: atom_id res chain seq x y z
N MET A 1 -30.20 23.32 -41.17
CA MET A 1 -28.78 23.45 -40.77
C MET A 1 -28.59 23.72 -39.27
N LYS A 2 -29.14 24.79 -38.66
CA LYS A 2 -28.96 25.09 -37.22
C LYS A 2 -29.35 23.96 -36.24
N ARG A 3 -30.45 23.23 -36.50
CA ARG A 3 -30.91 22.12 -35.63
C ARG A 3 -29.97 20.92 -35.62
N ILE A 4 -29.32 20.64 -36.75
CA ILE A 4 -28.36 19.54 -36.89
C ILE A 4 -27.13 19.84 -36.03
N ALA A 5 -26.60 21.07 -36.12
CA ALA A 5 -25.44 21.50 -35.33
C ALA A 5 -25.68 21.40 -33.81
N ILE A 6 -26.89 21.73 -33.33
CA ILE A 6 -27.25 21.60 -31.91
C ILE A 6 -27.25 20.13 -31.48
N ILE A 7 -27.84 19.24 -32.27
CA ILE A 7 -27.89 17.80 -31.97
C ILE A 7 -26.49 17.20 -31.96
N THR A 8 -25.65 17.54 -32.95
CA THR A 8 -24.27 17.04 -33.02
C THR A 8 -23.43 17.54 -31.83
N GLY A 9 -23.61 18.80 -31.41
CA GLY A 9 -22.95 19.35 -30.23
C GLY A 9 -23.39 18.65 -28.94
N LEU A 10 -24.68 18.32 -28.80
CA LEU A 10 -25.20 17.62 -27.64
C LEU A 10 -24.65 16.19 -27.52
N ILE A 11 -24.55 15.49 -28.66
CA ILE A 11 -23.97 14.13 -28.71
C ILE A 11 -22.49 14.16 -28.33
N ALA A 12 -21.72 15.12 -28.87
CA ALA A 12 -20.30 15.26 -28.52
C ALA A 12 -20.09 15.53 -27.02
N LEU A 13 -20.95 16.35 -26.42
CA LEU A 13 -20.93 16.62 -24.97
C LEU A 13 -21.20 15.34 -24.17
N LEU A 14 -22.22 14.57 -24.54
CA LEU A 14 -22.59 13.32 -23.86
C LEU A 14 -21.49 12.26 -23.94
N ILE A 15 -20.85 12.13 -25.09
CA ILE A 15 -19.71 11.21 -25.26
C ILE A 15 -18.56 11.65 -24.36
N SER A 16 -18.24 12.95 -24.32
CA SER A 16 -17.16 13.49 -23.50
C SER A 16 -17.37 13.22 -22.01
N VAL A 17 -18.59 13.43 -21.51
CA VAL A 17 -18.95 13.16 -20.11
C VAL A 17 -18.86 11.66 -19.80
N SER A 18 -19.32 10.82 -20.72
CA SER A 18 -19.27 9.35 -20.55
C SER A 18 -17.83 8.84 -20.49
N VAL A 19 -16.94 9.35 -21.35
CA VAL A 19 -15.51 9.02 -21.34
C VAL A 19 -14.83 9.51 -20.05
N TYR A 20 -15.16 10.72 -19.58
CA TYR A 20 -14.63 11.25 -18.33
C TYR A 20 -15.06 10.41 -17.10
N ALA A 21 -16.33 10.01 -17.05
CA ALA A 21 -16.82 9.14 -15.98
C ALA A 21 -16.16 7.75 -16.00
N TYR A 22 -15.96 7.18 -17.19
CA TYR A 22 -15.29 5.88 -17.36
C TYR A 22 -13.80 5.93 -16.99
N THR A 23 -13.13 7.04 -17.28
CA THR A 23 -11.71 7.22 -16.92
C THR A 23 -11.55 7.35 -15.40
N ILE A 24 -12.36 8.16 -14.72
CA ILE A 24 -12.31 8.29 -13.26
C ILE A 24 -12.69 6.98 -12.56
N SER A 25 -13.67 6.23 -13.06
CA SER A 25 -14.05 4.95 -12.45
C SER A 25 -12.92 3.91 -12.53
N ASN A 26 -12.04 4.06 -13.52
CA ASN A 26 -10.92 3.15 -13.77
C ASN A 26 -9.58 3.71 -13.28
N GLU A 27 -9.57 4.88 -12.63
CA GLU A 27 -8.35 5.34 -11.97
C GLU A 27 -7.98 4.33 -10.87
N PRO A 28 -6.74 3.82 -10.87
CA PRO A 28 -6.29 2.89 -9.85
C PRO A 28 -6.33 3.61 -8.50
N LYS A 29 -7.36 3.30 -7.69
CA LYS A 29 -7.42 3.74 -6.30
C LYS A 29 -6.31 3.02 -5.54
N VAL A 30 -5.20 3.73 -5.34
CA VAL A 30 -4.13 3.27 -4.43
C VAL A 30 -4.73 3.23 -3.03
N THR A 31 -5.07 2.03 -2.58
CA THR A 31 -5.60 1.83 -1.23
C THR A 31 -4.41 1.55 -0.32
N TYR A 32 -4.06 2.53 0.52
CA TYR A 32 -2.98 2.39 1.50
C TYR A 32 -3.46 1.54 2.68
N GLN A 33 -3.41 0.22 2.51
CA GLN A 33 -3.55 -0.68 3.65
C GLN A 33 -2.16 -0.85 4.26
N THR A 34 -1.98 -0.37 5.49
CA THR A 34 -0.72 -0.53 6.23
C THR A 34 -0.81 -1.76 7.12
N HIS A 35 0.10 -2.71 6.97
CA HIS A 35 0.28 -3.81 7.91
C HIS A 35 1.50 -3.54 8.79
N VAL A 36 1.38 -3.73 10.11
CA VAL A 36 2.45 -3.52 11.10
C VAL A 36 2.71 -4.83 11.83
N ILE A 37 3.98 -5.27 11.81
CA ILE A 37 4.43 -6.44 12.57
C ILE A 37 5.39 -6.00 13.65
N SER A 38 5.16 -6.49 14.88
CA SER A 38 6.00 -6.26 16.07
C SER A 38 6.34 -7.55 16.78
N GLY A 39 7.57 -7.69 17.28
CA GLY A 39 8.02 -8.87 18.01
C GLY A 39 9.15 -8.59 18.99
N GLU A 40 9.60 -9.62 19.71
CA GLU A 40 10.76 -9.59 20.61
C GLU A 40 11.80 -10.61 20.16
N VAL A 41 13.07 -10.32 20.44
CA VAL A 41 14.21 -11.13 19.99
C VAL A 41 15.42 -10.96 20.89
N ASN A 42 16.05 -12.08 21.17
CA ASN A 42 17.30 -12.17 21.92
C ASN A 42 18.52 -12.30 20.99
N SER A 43 18.49 -11.73 19.77
CA SER A 43 19.69 -11.54 18.93
C SER A 43 19.39 -10.68 17.69
N PRO A 44 20.28 -9.73 17.27
CA PRO A 44 20.09 -8.93 16.06
C PRO A 44 20.00 -9.76 14.77
N LYS A 45 20.76 -10.85 14.67
CA LYS A 45 20.74 -11.73 13.48
C LYS A 45 19.38 -12.42 13.30
N SER A 46 18.65 -12.63 14.40
CA SER A 46 17.31 -13.22 14.36
C SER A 46 16.24 -12.25 13.85
N ILE A 47 16.50 -10.93 13.87
CA ILE A 47 15.54 -9.90 13.44
C ILE A 47 15.44 -9.86 11.94
N ALA A 48 16.58 -9.77 11.24
CA ALA A 48 16.61 -9.74 9.79
C ALA A 48 15.90 -10.98 9.21
N SER A 49 16.16 -12.16 9.78
CA SER A 49 15.49 -13.40 9.36
C SER A 49 13.97 -13.38 9.63
N LYS A 50 13.52 -12.87 10.78
CA LYS A 50 12.08 -12.71 11.06
C LYS A 50 11.41 -11.73 10.11
N VAL A 51 12.00 -10.55 9.89
CA VAL A 51 11.48 -9.54 8.97
C VAL A 51 11.40 -10.08 7.55
N MET A 52 12.43 -10.81 7.09
CA MET A 52 12.43 -11.44 5.76
C MET A 52 11.32 -12.49 5.64
N GLN A 53 11.16 -13.37 6.64
CA GLN A 53 10.12 -14.40 6.65
C GLN A 53 8.71 -13.79 6.56
N GLU A 54 8.45 -12.75 7.35
CA GLU A 54 7.18 -12.04 7.33
C GLU A 54 6.99 -11.27 6.02
N ALA A 55 8.03 -10.62 5.50
CA ALA A 55 7.97 -9.91 4.23
C ALA A 55 7.63 -10.85 3.06
N GLU A 56 8.18 -12.07 3.03
CA GLU A 56 7.83 -13.08 2.02
C GLU A 56 6.36 -13.50 2.11
N SER A 57 5.85 -13.73 3.33
CA SER A 57 4.46 -14.09 3.58
C SER A 57 3.48 -13.03 3.04
N ILE A 58 3.74 -11.75 3.33
CA ILE A 58 2.81 -10.67 2.98
C ILE A 58 3.03 -10.18 1.53
N LYS A 59 4.22 -10.35 0.96
CA LYS A 59 4.49 -10.06 -0.47
C LYS A 59 3.58 -10.87 -1.39
N SER A 60 3.29 -12.13 -1.03
CA SER A 60 2.32 -12.96 -1.76
C SER A 60 0.89 -12.37 -1.81
N GLN A 61 0.58 -11.47 -0.88
CA GLN A 61 -0.71 -10.77 -0.78
C GLN A 61 -0.72 -9.41 -1.50
N GLY A 62 0.35 -9.09 -2.23
CA GLY A 62 0.49 -7.85 -2.99
C GLY A 62 1.08 -6.68 -2.19
N TYR A 63 1.70 -6.94 -1.04
CA TYR A 63 2.32 -5.89 -0.24
C TYR A 63 3.82 -5.70 -0.54
N ARG A 64 4.33 -4.49 -0.35
CA ARG A 64 5.77 -4.19 -0.34
C ARG A 64 6.19 -3.58 1.00
N LEU A 65 7.38 -3.97 1.48
CA LEU A 65 8.00 -3.40 2.68
C LEU A 65 8.48 -1.97 2.39
N VAL A 66 8.10 -1.01 3.23
CA VAL A 66 8.47 0.41 3.05
C VAL A 66 9.30 0.99 4.19
N ASP A 67 9.20 0.42 5.39
CA ASP A 67 9.95 0.88 6.55
C ASP A 67 10.20 -0.25 7.55
N VAL A 68 11.36 -0.19 8.22
CA VAL A 68 11.73 -1.07 9.34
C VAL A 68 12.36 -0.22 10.42
N SER A 69 11.66 -0.02 11.53
CA SER A 69 12.23 0.62 12.72
C SER A 69 12.52 -0.40 13.81
N MET A 70 13.56 -0.15 14.62
CA MET A 70 13.99 -1.00 15.72
C MET A 70 14.09 -0.17 17.01
N THR A 71 13.37 -0.55 18.05
CA THR A 71 13.49 0.08 19.38
C THR A 71 14.18 -0.87 20.34
N SER A 72 15.29 -0.44 20.94
CA SER A 72 16.01 -1.19 21.97
C SER A 72 15.79 -0.54 23.34
N ILE A 73 15.44 -1.34 24.34
CA ILE A 73 15.25 -0.87 25.72
C ILE A 73 16.54 -1.13 26.50
N PRO A 74 17.27 -0.09 26.94
CA PRO A 74 18.43 -0.27 27.80
C PRO A 74 17.96 -0.52 29.25
N PHE A 75 18.68 -1.37 30.00
CA PHE A 75 18.60 -1.57 31.47
C PHE A 75 17.76 -2.74 32.06
N GLY A 76 17.42 -3.78 31.30
CA GLY A 76 16.98 -5.08 31.86
C GLY A 76 18.15 -6.08 31.92
N GLN A 77 18.41 -6.72 33.07
CA GLN A 77 19.63 -7.50 33.32
C GLN A 77 19.81 -8.77 32.44
N ASN A 78 18.81 -9.15 31.64
CA ASN A 78 18.90 -10.15 30.55
C ASN A 78 18.03 -9.80 29.33
N ASP A 79 17.30 -8.69 29.36
CA ASP A 79 16.14 -8.48 28.49
C ASP A 79 16.32 -7.26 27.62
N TYR A 80 16.79 -7.49 26.39
CA TYR A 80 16.60 -6.53 25.32
C TYR A 80 15.35 -6.93 24.56
N ARG A 81 14.30 -6.11 24.69
CA ARG A 81 13.16 -6.17 23.79
C ARG A 81 13.51 -5.36 22.55
N ILE A 82 13.68 -6.01 21.41
CA ILE A 82 13.76 -5.30 20.13
C ILE A 82 12.44 -5.44 19.40
N VAL A 83 11.63 -4.38 19.49
CA VAL A 83 10.42 -4.24 18.69
C VAL A 83 10.83 -3.76 17.32
N TYR A 84 10.71 -4.63 16.33
CA TYR A 84 10.75 -4.21 14.93
C TYR A 84 9.35 -3.75 14.52
N VAL A 85 9.22 -2.69 13.72
CA VAL A 85 7.95 -2.33 13.06
C VAL A 85 8.21 -2.37 11.57
N ALA A 86 7.65 -3.38 10.90
CA ALA A 86 7.68 -3.46 9.45
C ALA A 86 6.38 -2.87 8.90
N THR A 87 6.47 -1.78 8.16
CA THR A 87 5.34 -1.13 7.50
C THR A 87 5.25 -1.67 6.08
N PHE A 88 4.07 -2.15 5.68
CA PHE A 88 3.81 -2.68 4.35
C PHE A 88 2.69 -1.92 3.65
N GLU A 89 2.84 -1.61 2.36
CA GLU A 89 1.75 -1.04 1.55
C GLU A 89 1.32 -1.98 0.44
N ARG A 90 0.01 -2.04 0.16
CA ARG A 90 -0.55 -2.88 -0.90
C ARG A 90 -0.38 -2.19 -2.26
N VAL A 91 0.33 -2.86 -3.16
CA VAL A 91 0.42 -2.46 -4.57
C VAL A 91 -0.85 -2.98 -5.24
N SER A 92 -1.67 -2.08 -5.81
CA SER A 92 -2.83 -2.48 -6.60
C SER A 92 -2.37 -3.43 -7.72
N PRO A 93 -3.09 -4.54 -7.96
CA PRO A 93 -2.78 -5.45 -9.06
C PRO A 93 -2.90 -4.76 -10.42
#